data_AF-A0AAJ0XJH1-F1
#
_entry.id   AF-A0AAJ0XJH1-F1
#
_cell.length_a   1.000
_cell.length_b   1.000
_cell.length_c   1.000
_cell.angle_alpha   90.00
_cell.angle_beta   90.00
_cell.angle_gamma   90.00
#
_symmetry.space_group_name_H-M   'P 1'
#
loop_
_entity.id
_entity.type
_entity.pdbx_description
1 polymer ?
#
loop_
_entity_poly.entity_id
_entity_poly.type
_entity_poly.pdbx_seq_one_letter_code
_entity_poly.pdbx_strand_id
1 'polypeptide(L)'
;MNTTLAVVVSAIVILIAALVVITIFSGGITQVATLAQAKTICSTQYITMCQSTGQKPTTWDINNMNVAGDIKSCAEAAPSCTCSTTQPYVGSCP
;
A
#
# COMPACT_ATOMS: atom_id res chain seq x y z
N MET A 1 34.22 27.97 4.04
CA MET A 1 33.21 27.58 3.02
C MET A 1 33.05 26.08 2.87
N ASN A 2 34.08 25.25 3.11
CA ASN A 2 33.99 23.80 2.92
C ASN A 2 33.23 23.06 4.05
N THR A 3 33.35 23.54 5.29
CA THR A 3 32.70 22.93 6.47
C THR A 3 31.19 23.15 6.52
N THR A 4 30.70 24.35 6.19
CA THR A 4 29.26 24.63 6.14
C THR A 4 28.56 23.83 5.04
N LEU A 5 29.19 23.70 3.87
CA LEU A 5 28.66 22.86 2.79
C LEU A 5 28.63 21.37 3.20
N ALA A 6 29.71 20.87 3.82
CA ALA A 6 29.79 19.48 4.26
C ALA A 6 28.74 19.13 5.32
N VAL A 7 28.45 20.06 6.25
CA VAL A 7 27.39 19.88 7.27
C VAL A 7 26.00 19.85 6.62
N VAL A 8 25.75 20.71 5.64
CA VAL A 8 24.45 20.73 4.94
C VAL A 8 24.25 19.45 4.13
N VAL A 9 25.27 19.01 3.40
CA VAL A 9 25.19 17.79 2.58
C VAL A 9 25.00 16.55 3.46
N SER A 10 25.72 16.42 4.58
CA SER A 10 25.55 15.28 5.49
C SER A 10 24.16 15.23 6.12
N ALA A 11 23.60 16.38 6.52
CA ALA A 11 22.25 16.45 7.06
C ALA A 11 21.18 16.01 6.05
N ILE A 12 21.31 16.41 4.78
CA ILE A 12 20.39 16.02 3.71
C ILE A 12 20.45 14.50 3.48
N VAL A 13 21.65 13.93 3.43
CA VAL A 13 21.82 12.48 3.23
C VAL A 13 21.19 11.67 4.36
N ILE A 14 21.36 12.10 5.62
CA ILE A 14 20.74 11.45 6.78
C ILE A 14 19.20 11.52 6.70
N LEU A 15 18.65 12.68 6.34
CA LEU A 15 17.20 12.85 6.18
C LEU A 15 16.63 11.95 5.08
N ILE A 16 17.30 11.86 3.93
CA ILE A 16 16.86 10.98 2.83
C ILE A 16 16.94 9.52 3.25
N ALA A 17 18.05 9.10 3.88
CA ALA A 17 18.20 7.74 4.37
C ALA A 17 17.10 7.37 5.39
N ALA A 18 16.79 8.27 6.33
CA ALA A 18 15.70 8.08 7.28
C ALA A 18 14.33 7.99 6.56
N LEU A 19 14.07 8.82 5.56
CA LEU A 19 12.82 8.79 4.79
C LEU A 19 12.67 7.48 4.00
N VAL A 20 13.75 7.00 3.39
CA VAL A 20 13.79 5.72 2.66
C VAL A 20 13.54 4.55 3.63
N VAL A 21 14.18 4.56 4.80
CA VAL A 21 13.96 3.56 5.84
C VAL A 21 12.50 3.59 6.31
N ILE A 22 11.96 4.77 6.61
CA ILE A 22 10.56 4.93 7.01
C ILE A 22 9.62 4.48 5.90
N THR A 23 9.90 4.73 4.62
CA THR A 23 9.04 4.30 3.51
C THR A 23 9.12 2.79 3.23
N ILE A 24 10.30 2.16 3.37
CA ILE A 24 10.44 0.70 3.28
C ILE A 24 9.69 0.04 4.44
N PHE A 25 9.87 0.54 5.66
CA PHE A 25 9.14 0.02 6.82
C PHE A 25 7.66 0.43 6.82
N SER A 26 7.28 1.54 6.18
CA SER A 26 5.88 1.94 5.94
C SER A 26 5.19 1.02 4.94
N GLY A 27 5.94 0.32 4.10
CA GLY A 27 5.45 -0.83 3.34
C GLY A 27 5.18 -2.06 4.20
N GLY A 28 5.57 -2.04 5.48
CA GLY A 28 5.31 -3.07 6.50
C GLY A 28 4.59 -2.55 7.76
N ILE A 29 4.16 -1.28 7.78
CA ILE A 29 3.34 -0.75 8.88
C ILE A 29 1.96 -1.34 8.67
N THR A 30 1.64 -2.33 9.50
CA THR A 30 0.28 -2.75 9.80
C THR A 30 -0.60 -1.53 10.00
N GLN A 31 -1.29 -1.11 8.92
CA GLN A 31 -2.26 -0.04 8.98
C GLN A 31 -3.37 -0.54 9.91
N VAL A 32 -3.44 0.00 11.13
CA VAL A 32 -4.50 -0.33 12.08
C VAL A 32 -5.79 0.26 11.53
N ALA A 33 -6.55 -0.57 10.83
CA ALA A 33 -7.78 -0.21 10.15
C ALA A 33 -8.92 -1.02 10.74
N THR A 34 -10.10 -0.42 10.87
CA THR A 34 -11.31 -1.21 11.09
C THR A 34 -11.56 -2.11 9.87
N LEU A 35 -12.26 -3.24 10.03
CA LEU A 35 -12.58 -4.13 8.90
C LEU A 35 -13.29 -3.39 7.75
N ALA A 36 -14.13 -2.41 8.09
CA ALA A 36 -14.80 -1.55 7.12
C ALA A 36 -13.82 -0.64 6.34
N GLN A 37 -12.88 0.02 7.03
CA GLN A 37 -11.85 0.81 6.36
C GLN A 37 -10.92 -0.05 5.50
N ALA A 38 -10.52 -1.20 6.04
CA ALA A 38 -9.70 -2.17 5.31
C ALA A 38 -10.37 -2.58 4.00
N LYS A 39 -11.65 -2.95 4.06
CA LYS A 39 -12.45 -3.27 2.88
C LYS A 39 -12.49 -2.10 1.88
N THR A 40 -12.81 -0.88 2.32
CA THR A 40 -12.86 0.28 1.42
C THR A 40 -11.52 0.57 0.73
N ILE A 41 -10.42 0.51 1.47
CA ILE A 41 -9.07 0.75 0.94
C ILE A 41 -8.72 -0.33 -0.09
N CYS A 42 -8.87 -1.61 0.28
CA CYS A 42 -8.59 -2.74 -0.59
C CYS A 42 -9.46 -2.70 -1.86
N SER A 43 -10.77 -2.48 -1.71
CA SER A 43 -11.69 -2.35 -2.84
C SER A 43 -11.28 -1.23 -3.80
N THR A 44 -10.89 -0.07 -3.27
CA THR A 44 -10.48 1.08 -4.10
C THR A 44 -9.18 0.79 -4.86
N GLN A 45 -8.19 0.21 -4.18
CA GLN A 45 -6.92 -0.20 -4.81
C GLN A 45 -7.16 -1.27 -5.88
N TYR A 46 -8.02 -2.24 -5.58
CA TYR A 46 -8.37 -3.32 -6.50
C TYR A 46 -9.05 -2.80 -7.76
N ILE A 47 -10.06 -1.95 -7.62
CA ILE A 47 -10.79 -1.38 -8.77
C ILE A 47 -9.83 -0.57 -9.64
N THR A 48 -9.00 0.27 -9.02
CA THR A 48 -8.03 1.11 -9.74
C THR A 48 -7.02 0.27 -10.52
N MET A 49 -6.45 -0.77 -9.89
CA MET A 49 -5.50 -1.66 -10.56
C MET A 49 -6.16 -2.52 -11.64
N CYS A 50 -7.36 -3.03 -11.37
CA CYS A 50 -8.13 -3.79 -12.33
C CYS A 50 -8.46 -2.94 -13.57
N GLN A 51 -8.94 -1.71 -13.40
CA GLN A 51 -9.26 -0.82 -14.53
C GLN A 51 -8.01 -0.45 -15.34
N SER A 52 -6.85 -0.31 -14.69
CA SER A 52 -5.59 0.06 -15.34
C SER A 52 -4.89 -1.10 -16.06
N THR A 53 -4.93 -2.31 -15.50
CA THR A 53 -4.07 -3.42 -15.93
C THR A 53 -4.82 -4.73 -16.18
N GLY A 54 -6.11 -4.80 -15.82
CA GLY A 54 -6.88 -6.04 -15.82
C GLY A 54 -6.42 -7.03 -14.74
N GLN A 55 -5.60 -6.60 -13.78
CA GLN A 55 -4.99 -7.47 -12.77
C GLN A 55 -5.22 -6.93 -11.36
N LYS A 56 -5.18 -7.85 -10.38
CA LYS A 56 -5.21 -7.50 -8.96
C LYS A 56 -3.89 -6.84 -8.51
N PRO A 57 -3.90 -5.96 -7.49
CA PRO A 57 -2.67 -5.41 -6.92
C PRO A 57 -1.70 -6.53 -6.49
N THR A 58 -0.41 -6.36 -6.69
CA THR A 58 0.61 -7.34 -6.22
C THR A 58 0.64 -7.50 -4.71
N THR A 59 0.15 -6.48 -3.98
CA THR A 59 0.02 -6.47 -2.53
C THR A 59 -1.29 -7.10 -2.03
N TRP A 60 -2.16 -7.59 -2.92
CA TRP A 60 -3.49 -8.08 -2.59
C TRP A 60 -3.48 -9.22 -1.56
N ASP A 61 -2.57 -10.16 -1.73
CA ASP A 61 -2.42 -11.34 -0.88
C ASP A 61 -1.38 -11.15 0.24
N ILE A 62 -0.85 -9.93 0.41
CA ILE A 62 0.18 -9.66 1.42
C ILE A 62 -0.49 -9.30 2.76
N ASN A 63 -0.13 -10.04 3.81
CA ASN A 63 -0.58 -9.81 5.19
C ASN A 63 0.08 -8.58 5.79
N ASN A 64 -0.49 -7.41 5.53
CA ASN A 64 0.11 -6.12 5.89
C ASN A 64 -0.86 -5.14 6.55
N MET A 65 -2.07 -5.58 6.90
CA MET A 65 -3.08 -4.73 7.51
C MET A 65 -3.49 -5.29 8.85
N ASN A 66 -3.46 -4.47 9.91
CA ASN A 66 -3.95 -4.88 11.20
C ASN A 66 -5.43 -4.51 11.30
N VAL A 67 -6.28 -5.51 11.23
CA VAL A 67 -7.72 -5.37 11.34
C VAL A 67 -8.16 -5.81 12.72
N ALA A 68 -8.43 -4.84 13.59
CA ALA A 68 -8.92 -5.08 14.95
C ALA A 68 -8.03 -6.03 15.79
N GLY A 69 -6.71 -6.02 15.58
CA GLY A 69 -5.76 -6.87 16.28
C GLY A 69 -5.22 -8.05 15.44
N ASP A 70 -5.89 -8.41 14.34
CA ASP A 70 -5.47 -9.49 13.45
C ASP A 70 -4.76 -8.94 12.21
N ILE A 71 -3.59 -9.48 11.89
CA ILE A 71 -2.91 -9.16 10.62
C ILE A 71 -3.61 -9.92 9.50
N LYS A 72 -4.17 -9.19 8.54
CA LYS A 72 -4.88 -9.72 7.37
C LYS A 72 -4.35 -9.14 6.08
N SER A 73 -4.54 -9.90 5.01
CA SER A 73 -4.36 -9.44 3.64
C SER A 73 -5.59 -8.71 3.10
N CYS A 74 -5.42 -7.95 2.01
CA CYS A 74 -6.56 -7.38 1.29
C CYS A 74 -7.48 -8.47 0.71
N ALA A 75 -6.94 -9.62 0.33
CA ALA A 75 -7.69 -10.79 -0.09
C ALA A 75 -8.66 -11.29 1.00
N GLU A 76 -8.25 -11.22 2.27
CA GLU A 76 -9.09 -11.61 3.40
C GLU A 76 -10.06 -10.50 3.83
N ALA A 77 -9.67 -9.23 3.68
CA ALA A 77 -10.52 -8.09 4.02
C ALA A 77 -11.63 -7.84 2.98
N ALA A 78 -11.38 -8.18 1.70
CA ALA A 78 -12.31 -7.97 0.59
C ALA A 78 -12.32 -9.17 -0.40
N PRO A 79 -12.70 -10.39 0.06
CA PRO A 79 -12.59 -11.62 -0.73
C PRO A 79 -13.48 -11.66 -1.98
N SER A 80 -14.53 -10.84 -2.00
CA SER A 80 -15.54 -10.76 -3.06
C SER A 80 -15.19 -9.78 -4.18
N CYS A 81 -13.98 -9.23 -4.20
CA CYS A 81 -13.52 -8.38 -5.30
C CYS A 81 -13.26 -9.22 -6.55
N THR A 82 -13.86 -8.80 -7.67
CA THR A 82 -13.72 -9.46 -8.97
C THR A 82 -13.24 -8.47 -10.02
N CYS A 83 -12.33 -8.92 -10.89
CA CYS A 83 -11.82 -8.13 -11.99
C CYS A 83 -12.18 -8.83 -13.30
N SER A 84 -12.89 -8.13 -14.18
CA SER A 84 -13.08 -8.60 -15.56
C SER A 84 -11.78 -8.40 -16.33
N THR A 85 -11.18 -9.51 -16.78
CA THR A 85 -9.99 -9.50 -17.65
C THR A 85 -10.34 -9.25 -19.12
N THR A 86 -11.63 -9.17 -19.47
CA THR A 86 -12.11 -8.79 -20.79
C THR A 86 -12.39 -7.29 -20.84
N GLN A 87 -11.87 -6.60 -21.87
CA GLN A 87 -12.07 -5.16 -22.03
C GLN A 87 -13.56 -4.81 -22.27
N PRO A 88 -14.05 -3.70 -21.69
CA PRO A 88 -13.36 -2.81 -20.75
C PRO A 88 -13.12 -3.49 -19.40
N TYR A 89 -11.91 -3.34 -18.84
CA TYR A 89 -11.59 -3.91 -17.55
C TYR A 89 -12.47 -3.26 -16.47
N VAL A 90 -13.33 -4.05 -15.84
CA VAL A 90 -14.23 -3.60 -14.78
C VAL A 90 -13.87 -4.30 -13.47
N GLY A 91 -13.54 -3.52 -12.45
CA GLY A 91 -13.37 -3.99 -11.08
C GLY A 91 -14.66 -3.80 -10.30
N SER A 92 -15.08 -4.85 -9.59
CA SER A 92 -16.28 -4.84 -8.76
C SER A 92 -15.94 -5.35 -7.36
N CYS A 93 -16.25 -4.56 -6.34
CA CYS A 93 -16.09 -4.94 -4.93
C CYS A 93 -17.32 -4.44 -4.14
N PRO A 94 -17.79 -5.19 -3.14
CA PRO A 94 -18.92 -4.77 -2.31
C PRO A 94 -18.54 -3.82 -1.17
#